data_AF-A0A1T4N2P1-F1
#
_entry.id   AF-A0A1T4N2P1-F1
#
_cell.length_a   1.000
_cell.length_b   1.000
_cell.length_c   1.000
_cell.angle_alpha   90.00
_cell.angle_beta   90.00
_cell.angle_gamma   90.00
#
_symmetry.space_group_name_H-M   'P 1'
#
loop_
_entity.id
_entity.type
_entity.pdbx_description
1 polymer ?
#
loop_
_entity_poly.entity_id
_entity_poly.type
_entity_poly.pdbx_seq_one_letter_code
_entity_poly.pdbx_strand_id
1 'polypeptide(L)'
;MMTSCPGDIHDFDQVGIYLADIRPLMTEDSDRADQLLTQRAVVRALLRYVLGTEEDALAHHPDGSPYLPLYPTLSLSVSHCPTAVAIALAPQEIRIGIDIESKRDKAALLLSRYASEEEVRRMNADGTSAVELWSAKETVYKLAEGAIAGFGEKIVYQGREGDLLLILSKPQDLPDHLHHVRTLPLADLGLLTYALSPDSPDDIPLTWVDLSTLGSL
;
A
#
# COMPACT_ATOMS: atom_id res chain seq x y z
N MET A 1 -26.24 0.44 -17.42
CA MET A 1 -25.55 1.71 -17.10
C MET A 1 -24.15 1.58 -17.64
N MET A 2 -23.78 2.45 -18.57
CA MET A 2 -22.52 2.39 -19.32
C MET A 2 -21.34 2.69 -18.40
N THR A 3 -20.40 1.76 -18.30
CA THR A 3 -19.05 1.98 -17.76
C THR A 3 -18.28 2.85 -18.76
N SER A 4 -17.98 4.08 -18.38
CA SER A 4 -17.12 4.98 -19.16
C SER A 4 -15.69 4.43 -19.18
N CYS A 5 -15.12 4.34 -20.38
CA CYS A 5 -13.68 4.21 -20.60
C CYS A 5 -12.99 5.45 -19.99
N PRO A 6 -11.89 5.34 -19.22
CA PRO A 6 -11.12 6.50 -18.80
C PRO A 6 -10.27 6.96 -19.98
N GLY A 7 -10.83 7.83 -20.81
CA GLY A 7 -10.07 8.75 -21.65
C GLY A 7 -9.84 10.04 -20.87
N ASP A 8 -8.62 10.56 -20.94
CA ASP A 8 -8.17 11.87 -20.43
C ASP A 8 -7.90 11.98 -18.92
N ILE A 9 -7.04 11.11 -18.36
CA ILE A 9 -6.42 11.34 -17.04
C ILE A 9 -5.07 12.07 -17.26
N HIS A 10 -5.14 13.34 -17.62
CA HIS A 10 -3.96 14.20 -17.75
C HIS A 10 -3.79 15.21 -16.60
N ASP A 11 -4.65 15.12 -15.58
CA ASP A 11 -4.58 15.94 -14.36
C ASP A 11 -4.74 15.02 -13.14
N PHE A 12 -3.61 14.58 -12.57
CA PHE A 12 -3.57 13.83 -11.32
C PHE A 12 -3.50 14.78 -10.13
N ASP A 13 -4.48 15.69 -10.03
CA ASP A 13 -4.66 16.56 -8.85
C ASP A 13 -5.29 15.79 -7.68
N GLN A 14 -5.55 14.49 -7.83
CA GLN A 14 -6.29 13.69 -6.87
C GLN A 14 -5.50 12.45 -6.46
N VAL A 15 -5.57 12.14 -5.17
CA VAL A 15 -5.04 10.92 -4.61
C VAL A 15 -5.96 9.75 -4.97
N GLY A 16 -5.41 8.57 -5.26
CA GLY A 16 -6.21 7.37 -5.50
C GLY A 16 -5.45 6.06 -5.30
N ILE A 17 -6.17 5.02 -4.87
CA ILE A 17 -5.67 3.65 -4.76
C ILE A 17 -6.35 2.77 -5.81
N TYR A 18 -5.54 2.00 -6.54
CA TYR A 18 -5.99 1.10 -7.61
C TYR A 18 -5.58 -0.32 -7.29
N LEU A 19 -6.54 -1.24 -7.32
CA LEU A 19 -6.34 -2.65 -6.96
C LEU A 19 -6.72 -3.59 -8.10
N ALA A 20 -5.99 -4.70 -8.19
CA ALA A 20 -6.32 -5.81 -9.07
C ALA A 20 -6.25 -7.14 -8.29
N ASP A 21 -7.30 -7.96 -8.41
CA ASP A 21 -7.28 -9.37 -7.99
C ASP A 21 -6.49 -10.17 -9.02
N ILE A 22 -5.36 -10.75 -8.61
CA ILE A 22 -4.46 -11.48 -9.51
C ILE A 22 -4.64 -12.99 -9.43
N ARG A 23 -5.54 -13.49 -8.57
CA ARG A 23 -5.81 -14.94 -8.48
C ARG A 23 -6.19 -15.57 -9.82
N PRO A 24 -6.97 -14.92 -10.71
CA PRO A 24 -7.31 -15.49 -12.02
C PRO A 24 -6.11 -15.71 -12.94
N LEU A 25 -4.97 -15.07 -12.67
CA LEU A 25 -3.73 -15.23 -13.45
C LEU A 25 -2.88 -16.40 -12.95
N MET A 26 -3.19 -16.94 -11.78
CA MET A 26 -2.43 -18.02 -11.14
C MET A 26 -3.03 -19.38 -11.50
N THR A 27 -2.17 -20.38 -11.60
CA THR A 27 -2.55 -21.79 -11.79
C THR A 27 -2.07 -22.62 -10.60
N GLU A 28 -2.52 -23.87 -10.48
CA GLU A 28 -2.07 -24.77 -9.41
C GLU A 28 -0.56 -25.06 -9.48
N ASP A 29 0.03 -24.98 -10.68
CA ASP A 29 1.46 -25.20 -10.93
C ASP A 29 2.31 -23.93 -10.73
N SER A 30 1.68 -22.76 -10.56
CA SER A 30 2.39 -21.49 -10.42
C SER A 30 3.22 -21.46 -9.15
N ASP A 31 4.52 -21.22 -9.31
CA ASP A 31 5.45 -21.14 -8.19
C ASP A 31 5.63 -19.70 -7.69
N ARG A 32 6.57 -19.52 -6.76
CA ARG A 32 6.87 -18.19 -6.20
C ARG A 32 7.47 -17.24 -7.25
N ALA A 33 8.25 -17.75 -8.20
CA ALA A 33 8.82 -16.93 -9.27
C ALA A 33 7.71 -16.47 -10.23
N ASP A 34 6.80 -17.35 -10.62
CA ASP A 34 5.64 -17.01 -11.45
C ASP A 34 4.75 -15.94 -10.78
N GLN A 35 4.53 -16.10 -9.48
CA GLN A 35 3.78 -15.13 -8.69
C GLN A 35 4.45 -13.75 -8.66
N LEU A 36 5.77 -13.69 -8.45
CA LEU A 36 6.52 -12.43 -8.45
C LEU A 36 6.54 -11.78 -9.84
N LEU A 37 6.70 -12.57 -10.91
CA LEU A 37 6.64 -12.07 -12.27
C LEU A 37 5.26 -11.47 -12.58
N THR A 38 4.19 -12.16 -12.19
CA THR A 38 2.82 -11.69 -12.40
C THR A 38 2.52 -10.43 -11.59
N GLN A 39 2.91 -10.38 -10.32
CA GLN A 39 2.76 -9.18 -9.50
C GLN A 39 3.46 -7.97 -10.14
N ARG A 40 4.69 -8.14 -10.64
CA ARG A 40 5.44 -7.07 -11.31
C ARG A 40 4.79 -6.63 -12.62
N ALA A 41 4.29 -7.58 -13.42
CA ALA A 41 3.58 -7.29 -14.66
C ALA A 41 2.30 -6.49 -14.40
N VAL A 42 1.51 -6.91 -13.40
CA VAL A 42 0.26 -6.23 -13.02
C VAL A 42 0.51 -4.84 -12.44
N VAL A 43 1.56 -4.63 -11.63
CA VAL A 43 1.94 -3.28 -11.17
C VAL A 43 2.19 -2.35 -12.36
N ARG A 44 2.98 -2.80 -13.35
CA ARG A 44 3.28 -2.02 -14.55
C ARG A 44 2.05 -1.76 -15.41
N ALA A 45 1.16 -2.74 -15.55
CA ALA A 45 -0.07 -2.59 -16.29
C ALA A 45 -1.07 -1.66 -15.59
N LEU A 46 -1.18 -1.71 -14.27
CA LEU A 46 -1.96 -0.75 -13.48
C LEU A 46 -1.42 0.68 -13.66
N LEU A 47 -0.10 0.87 -13.60
CA LEU A 47 0.51 2.19 -13.84
C LEU A 47 0.15 2.73 -15.23
N ARG A 48 0.32 1.92 -16.29
CA ARG A 48 -0.08 2.28 -17.67
C ARG A 48 -1.56 2.65 -17.78
N TYR A 49 -2.43 1.81 -17.21
CA TYR A 49 -3.88 2.01 -17.20
C TYR A 49 -4.24 3.33 -16.52
N VAL A 50 -3.70 3.57 -15.33
CA VAL A 50 -4.02 4.76 -14.54
C VAL A 50 -3.48 6.00 -15.24
N LEU A 51 -2.20 6.00 -15.64
CA LEU A 51 -1.54 7.12 -16.30
C LEU A 51 -2.01 7.39 -17.75
N GLY A 52 -2.86 6.51 -18.32
CA GLY A 52 -3.36 6.63 -19.69
C GLY A 52 -2.26 6.58 -20.75
N THR A 53 -1.20 5.81 -20.50
CA THR A 53 0.01 5.74 -21.35
C THR A 53 0.49 4.30 -21.51
N GLU A 54 1.31 4.06 -22.54
CA GLU A 54 2.00 2.77 -22.73
C GLU A 54 3.32 2.68 -21.94
N GLU A 55 3.84 3.79 -21.41
CA GLU A 55 5.09 3.83 -20.66
C GLU A 55 4.80 3.93 -19.15
N ASP A 56 5.04 2.85 -18.39
CA ASP A 56 4.83 2.85 -16.93
C ASP A 56 5.85 3.72 -16.17
N ALA A 57 7.01 4.00 -16.78
CA ALA A 57 8.13 4.74 -16.19
C ALA A 57 8.53 4.29 -14.77
N LEU A 58 8.27 3.05 -14.35
CA LEU A 58 8.56 2.61 -12.98
C LEU A 58 10.06 2.45 -12.76
N ALA A 59 10.62 3.28 -11.89
CA ALA A 59 11.99 3.21 -11.38
C ALA A 59 12.00 3.05 -9.85
N HIS A 60 13.17 2.80 -9.27
CA HIS A 60 13.34 2.65 -7.83
C HIS A 60 14.51 3.49 -7.34
N HIS A 61 14.34 4.17 -6.22
CA HIS A 61 15.42 4.85 -5.51
C HIS A 61 16.41 3.83 -4.92
N PRO A 62 17.62 4.26 -4.49
CA PRO A 62 18.60 3.37 -3.87
C PRO A 62 18.10 2.64 -2.61
N ASP A 63 17.14 3.21 -1.89
CA ASP A 63 16.47 2.59 -0.74
C ASP A 63 15.37 1.59 -1.11
N GLY A 64 15.06 1.46 -2.40
CA GLY A 64 14.04 0.56 -2.93
C GLY A 64 12.64 1.17 -3.02
N SER A 65 12.43 2.44 -2.65
CA SER A 65 11.14 3.11 -2.85
C SER A 65 10.86 3.35 -4.36
N PRO A 66 9.64 3.09 -4.84
CA PRO A 66 9.30 3.24 -6.25
C PRO A 66 9.04 4.72 -6.60
N TYR A 67 9.40 5.14 -7.81
CA TYR A 67 9.10 6.48 -8.32
C TYR A 67 8.92 6.48 -9.85
N LEU A 68 8.38 7.58 -10.38
CA LEU A 68 8.07 7.76 -11.79
C LEU A 68 8.91 8.91 -12.38
N PRO A 69 10.06 8.66 -13.05
CA PRO A 69 10.92 9.71 -13.60
C PRO A 69 10.24 10.58 -14.65
N LEU A 70 9.26 10.04 -15.39
CA LEU A 70 8.50 10.78 -16.39
C LEU A 70 7.33 11.57 -15.78
N TYR A 71 6.98 11.29 -14.53
CA TYR A 71 5.89 11.93 -13.78
C TYR A 71 6.39 12.39 -12.42
N PRO A 72 7.37 13.32 -12.37
CA PRO A 72 8.02 13.71 -11.12
C PRO A 72 7.08 14.41 -10.14
N THR A 73 5.95 14.94 -10.61
CA THR A 73 4.90 15.58 -9.81
C THR A 73 3.99 14.57 -9.10
N LEU A 74 4.30 13.27 -9.17
CA LEU A 74 3.54 12.20 -8.52
C LEU A 74 4.35 11.46 -7.46
N SER A 75 3.74 11.25 -6.32
CA SER A 75 4.15 10.26 -5.33
C SER A 75 3.53 8.90 -5.66
N LEU A 76 4.29 7.82 -5.43
CA LEU A 76 3.90 6.45 -5.74
C LEU A 76 4.14 5.53 -4.54
N SER A 77 3.12 4.74 -4.19
CA SER A 77 3.27 3.62 -3.27
C SER A 77 2.76 2.33 -3.91
N VAL A 78 3.47 1.22 -3.71
CA VAL A 78 3.16 -0.08 -4.30
C VAL A 78 3.13 -1.13 -3.20
N SER A 79 2.10 -1.99 -3.22
CA SER A 79 2.09 -3.20 -2.42
C SER A 79 1.46 -4.36 -3.17
N HIS A 80 1.85 -5.58 -2.83
CA HIS A 80 1.32 -6.78 -3.42
C HIS A 80 1.33 -7.95 -2.43
N CYS A 81 0.33 -8.79 -2.53
CA CYS A 81 0.23 -10.04 -1.78
C CYS A 81 -0.10 -11.18 -2.76
N PRO A 82 -0.15 -12.44 -2.30
CA PRO A 82 -0.41 -13.58 -3.19
C PRO A 82 -1.72 -13.49 -4.01
N THR A 83 -2.69 -12.71 -3.53
CA THR A 83 -4.04 -12.61 -4.10
C THR A 83 -4.29 -11.31 -4.85
N ALA A 84 -3.56 -10.24 -4.56
CA ALA A 84 -3.83 -8.93 -5.14
C ALA A 84 -2.58 -8.05 -5.27
N VAL A 85 -2.68 -7.08 -6.17
CA VAL A 85 -1.73 -5.96 -6.33
C VAL A 85 -2.47 -4.66 -6.07
N ALA A 86 -1.80 -3.71 -5.41
CA ALA A 86 -2.28 -2.37 -5.20
C ALA A 86 -1.20 -1.34 -5.57
N ILE A 87 -1.60 -0.26 -6.22
CA ILE A 87 -0.79 0.95 -6.40
C ILE A 87 -1.55 2.16 -5.87
N ALA A 88 -0.83 3.16 -5.38
CA ALA A 88 -1.38 4.43 -4.99
C ALA A 88 -0.61 5.56 -5.67
N LEU A 89 -1.34 6.55 -6.19
CA LEU A 89 -0.79 7.77 -6.75
C LEU A 89 -1.37 8.98 -6.01
N ALA A 90 -0.54 9.99 -5.83
CA ALA A 90 -0.89 11.27 -5.23
C ALA A 90 -0.05 12.38 -5.86
N PRO A 91 -0.49 13.67 -5.80
CA PRO A 91 0.41 14.80 -6.01
C PRO A 91 1.67 14.68 -5.15
N GLN A 92 2.82 15.11 -5.65
CA GLN A 92 4.13 14.97 -4.99
C GLN A 92 4.17 15.59 -3.58
N GLU A 93 3.35 16.60 -3.31
CA GLU A 93 3.24 17.24 -2.00
C GLU A 93 2.57 16.35 -0.95
N ILE A 94 1.82 15.34 -1.39
CA ILE A 94 1.13 14.36 -0.55
C ILE A 94 1.92 13.07 -0.52
N ARG A 95 2.54 12.79 0.63
CA ARG A 95 3.14 11.46 0.86
C ARG A 95 2.02 10.45 1.02
N ILE A 96 2.16 9.30 0.39
CA ILE A 96 1.22 8.18 0.51
C ILE A 96 1.96 6.86 0.75
N GLY A 97 1.49 6.09 1.72
CA GLY A 97 1.93 4.73 1.99
C GLY A 97 0.76 3.77 1.87
N ILE A 98 0.96 2.63 1.22
CA ILE A 98 -0.02 1.53 1.21
C ILE A 98 0.63 0.20 1.56
N ASP A 99 -0.15 -0.68 2.17
CA ASP A 99 0.22 -2.07 2.32
C ASP A 99 -0.97 -3.01 2.13
N ILE A 100 -0.74 -4.19 1.54
CA ILE A 100 -1.77 -5.20 1.31
C ILE A 100 -1.28 -6.56 1.77
N GLU A 101 -2.03 -7.20 2.65
CA GLU A 101 -1.67 -8.48 3.27
C GLU A 101 -2.76 -9.53 3.06
N SER A 102 -2.35 -10.77 2.78
CA SER A 102 -3.28 -11.89 2.67
C SER A 102 -3.64 -12.44 4.05
N LYS A 103 -4.82 -13.06 4.19
CA LYS A 103 -5.34 -13.62 5.47
C LYS A 103 -4.55 -14.80 6.09
N ARG A 104 -3.42 -15.22 5.50
CA ARG A 104 -2.66 -16.42 5.92
C ARG A 104 -1.40 -15.97 6.67
N ASP A 105 -1.46 -15.93 8.00
CA ASP A 105 -0.61 -14.99 8.73
C ASP A 105 0.70 -15.57 9.25
N LYS A 106 1.78 -15.28 8.52
CA LYS A 106 3.13 -15.27 9.10
C LYS A 106 3.32 -14.15 10.12
N ALA A 107 2.51 -13.08 10.06
CA ALA A 107 2.59 -11.94 10.97
C ALA A 107 2.46 -12.37 12.44
N ALA A 108 1.46 -13.20 12.76
CA ALA A 108 1.28 -13.72 14.13
C ALA A 108 2.50 -14.52 14.63
N LEU A 109 3.14 -15.32 13.76
CA LEU A 109 4.34 -16.09 14.09
C LEU A 109 5.58 -15.22 14.32
N LEU A 110 5.60 -14.02 13.72
CA LEU A 110 6.72 -13.09 13.77
C LEU A 110 6.44 -11.89 14.67
N LEU A 111 5.35 -11.87 15.43
CA LEU A 111 4.90 -10.73 16.23
C LEU A 111 5.99 -10.15 17.12
N SER A 112 6.76 -11.00 17.80
CA SER A 112 7.86 -10.58 18.67
C SER A 112 9.04 -9.90 17.94
N ARG A 113 9.10 -9.98 16.60
CA ARG A 113 10.12 -9.30 15.79
C ARG A 113 9.79 -7.85 15.47
N TYR A 114 8.51 -7.49 15.50
CA TYR A 114 8.06 -6.16 15.08
C TYR A 114 7.16 -5.46 16.10
N ALA A 115 6.73 -6.11 17.18
CA ALA A 115 5.94 -5.51 18.24
C ALA A 115 6.61 -5.72 19.61
N SER A 116 6.71 -4.65 20.38
CA SER A 116 7.09 -4.70 21.80
C SER A 116 5.97 -5.30 22.65
N GLU A 117 6.30 -5.75 23.86
CA GLU A 117 5.30 -6.28 24.81
C GLU A 117 4.19 -5.27 25.11
N GLU A 118 4.50 -3.98 25.14
CA GLU A 118 3.53 -2.92 25.39
C GLU A 118 2.58 -2.75 24.20
N GLU A 119 3.09 -2.80 22.97
CA GLU A 119 2.25 -2.77 21.77
C GLU A 119 1.35 -3.99 21.69
N VAL A 120 1.86 -5.17 22.06
CA VAL A 120 1.06 -6.41 22.14
C VAL A 120 -0.04 -6.28 23.21
N ARG A 121 0.25 -5.66 24.36
CA ARG A 121 -0.77 -5.39 25.39
C ARG A 121 -1.88 -4.48 24.85
N ARG A 122 -1.53 -3.40 24.15
CA ARG A 122 -2.50 -2.47 23.54
C ARG A 122 -3.34 -3.14 22.46
N MET A 123 -2.68 -3.82 21.53
CA MET A 123 -3.29 -4.59 20.45
C MET A 123 -4.33 -5.59 21.00
N ASN A 124 -4.00 -6.31 22.07
CA ASN A 124 -4.95 -7.23 22.71
C ASN A 124 -6.12 -6.51 23.40
N ALA A 125 -5.90 -5.30 23.92
CA ALA A 125 -6.93 -4.53 24.62
C ALA A 125 -7.95 -3.90 23.65
N ASP A 126 -7.52 -3.47 22.48
CA ASP A 126 -8.37 -2.84 21.46
C ASP A 126 -8.81 -3.80 20.32
N GLY A 127 -8.35 -5.05 20.36
CA GLY A 127 -8.75 -6.09 19.42
C GLY A 127 -8.06 -6.03 18.05
N THR A 128 -7.01 -5.22 17.91
CA THR A 128 -6.17 -5.19 16.71
C THR A 128 -5.50 -6.56 16.51
N SER A 129 -5.45 -7.04 15.27
CA SER A 129 -4.80 -8.29 14.91
C SER A 129 -3.32 -8.09 14.61
N ALA A 130 -2.55 -9.20 14.65
CA ALA A 130 -1.14 -9.17 14.29
C ALA A 130 -0.90 -8.67 12.85
N VAL A 131 -1.81 -8.95 11.91
CA VAL A 131 -1.72 -8.49 10.52
C VAL A 131 -2.02 -7.01 10.40
N GLU A 132 -3.07 -6.53 11.06
CA GLU A 132 -3.37 -5.10 11.06
C GLU A 132 -2.19 -4.29 11.60
N LEU A 133 -1.58 -4.75 12.69
CA LEU A 133 -0.40 -4.11 13.26
C LEU A 133 0.81 -4.17 12.30
N TRP A 134 1.08 -5.32 11.70
CA TRP A 134 2.17 -5.48 10.73
C TRP A 134 1.98 -4.55 9.52
N SER A 135 0.81 -4.65 8.89
CA SER A 135 0.47 -3.92 7.67
C SER A 135 0.45 -2.40 7.91
N ALA A 136 -0.01 -1.96 9.09
CA ALA A 136 0.03 -0.55 9.45
C ALA A 136 1.46 -0.03 9.63
N LYS A 137 2.37 -0.82 10.21
CA LYS A 137 3.78 -0.44 10.28
C LYS A 137 4.43 -0.41 8.89
N GLU A 138 4.06 -1.32 8.00
CA GLU A 138 4.57 -1.37 6.60
C GLU A 138 4.12 -0.14 5.84
N THR A 139 2.87 0.27 6.06
CA THR A 139 2.31 1.49 5.51
C THR A 139 3.09 2.72 5.93
N VAL A 140 3.39 2.90 7.22
CA VAL A 140 4.19 4.05 7.71
C VAL A 140 5.63 3.98 7.20
N TYR A 141 6.21 2.79 7.11
CA TYR A 141 7.55 2.61 6.55
C TYR A 141 7.60 3.04 5.07
N LYS A 142 6.60 2.67 4.27
CA LYS A 142 6.48 3.07 2.85
C LYS A 142 6.18 4.56 2.69
N LEU A 143 5.32 5.12 3.54
CA LEU A 143 5.05 6.57 3.60
C LEU A 143 6.33 7.39 3.83
N ALA A 144 7.33 6.80 4.49
CA ALA A 144 8.58 7.45 4.83
C ALA A 144 9.61 7.52 3.68
N GLU A 145 9.41 6.79 2.58
CA GLU A 145 10.29 6.82 1.40
C GLU A 145 11.79 6.77 1.76
N GLY A 146 12.18 5.78 2.58
CA GLY A 146 13.57 5.58 3.00
C GLY A 146 14.06 6.44 4.16
N ALA A 147 13.27 7.41 4.65
CA ALA A 147 13.66 8.26 5.79
C ALA A 147 13.75 7.48 7.12
N ILE A 148 12.96 6.42 7.28
CA ILE A 148 13.02 5.54 8.45
C ILE A 148 13.96 4.36 8.17
N ALA A 149 15.13 4.35 8.80
CA ALA A 149 16.02 3.18 8.71
C ALA A 149 15.56 2.03 9.63
N GLY A 150 14.91 1.02 9.08
CA GLY A 150 14.50 -0.21 9.78
C GLY A 150 13.18 -0.10 10.57
N PHE A 151 12.55 -1.25 10.81
CA PHE A 151 11.10 -1.34 11.05
C PHE A 151 10.64 -1.38 12.52
N GLY A 152 11.49 -1.86 13.44
CA GLY A 152 11.09 -2.29 14.79
C GLY A 152 10.75 -1.17 15.78
N GLU A 153 11.75 -0.61 16.46
CA GLU A 153 11.53 0.36 17.56
C GLU A 153 11.23 1.79 17.10
N LYS A 154 11.26 2.04 15.80
CA LYS A 154 11.07 3.38 15.24
C LYS A 154 9.64 3.68 14.88
N ILE A 155 8.82 2.65 14.68
CA ILE A 155 7.41 2.73 14.29
C ILE A 155 6.61 2.05 15.39
N VAL A 156 5.88 2.83 16.20
CA VAL A 156 5.31 2.38 17.48
C VAL A 156 3.80 2.56 17.51
N TYR A 157 3.09 1.48 17.80
CA TYR A 157 1.64 1.47 17.94
C TYR A 157 1.15 2.12 19.24
N GLN A 158 0.19 3.03 19.11
CA GLN A 158 -0.40 3.77 20.23
C GLN A 158 -1.83 3.35 20.56
N GLY A 159 -2.59 2.85 19.59
CA GLY A 159 -3.98 2.45 19.80
C GLY A 159 -4.82 2.53 18.54
N ARG A 160 -6.12 2.31 18.71
CA ARG A 160 -7.10 2.22 17.64
C ARG A 160 -8.29 3.15 17.88
N GLU A 161 -8.76 3.77 16.81
CA GLU A 161 -9.98 4.56 16.75
C GLU A 161 -10.83 4.13 15.56
N GLY A 162 -11.81 3.23 15.79
CA GLY A 162 -12.62 2.69 14.69
C GLY A 162 -11.80 1.83 13.72
N ASP A 163 -11.67 2.29 12.48
CA ASP A 163 -10.83 1.69 11.43
C ASP A 163 -9.43 2.33 11.34
N LEU A 164 -9.11 3.29 12.20
CA LEU A 164 -7.81 3.95 12.28
C LEU A 164 -6.90 3.28 13.30
N LEU A 165 -5.67 3.00 12.91
CA LEU A 165 -4.56 2.66 13.78
C LEU A 165 -3.63 3.87 13.94
N LEU A 166 -3.34 4.21 15.20
CA LEU A 166 -2.46 5.30 15.57
C LEU A 166 -1.03 4.79 15.67
N ILE A 167 -0.17 5.26 14.77
CA ILE A 167 1.22 4.83 14.68
C ILE A 167 2.13 6.04 14.86
N LEU A 168 3.14 5.93 15.73
CA LEU A 168 4.17 6.94 15.89
C LEU A 168 5.44 6.57 15.14
N SER A 169 6.01 7.51 14.39
CA SER A 169 7.41 7.47 13.97
C SER A 169 8.28 8.37 14.84
N LYS A 170 9.60 8.34 14.66
CA LYS A 170 10.46 9.33 15.32
C LYS A 170 10.35 10.68 14.61
N PRO A 171 10.27 11.81 15.34
CA PRO A 171 10.17 13.16 14.74
C PRO A 171 11.33 13.53 13.80
N GLN A 172 12.52 12.96 14.03
CA GLN A 172 13.67 13.18 13.15
C GLN A 172 13.59 12.41 11.82
N ASP A 173 12.79 11.34 11.77
CA ASP A 173 12.63 10.53 10.56
C ASP A 173 11.48 11.10 9.71
N LEU A 174 10.36 11.50 10.35
CA LEU A 174 9.27 12.24 9.71
C LEU A 174 8.83 13.40 10.62
N PRO A 175 8.71 14.64 10.10
CA PRO A 175 8.30 15.79 10.90
C PRO A 175 6.91 15.57 11.53
N ASP A 176 6.03 14.95 10.75
CA ASP A 176 4.76 14.42 11.19
C ASP A 176 5.00 13.05 11.82
N HIS A 177 5.02 13.03 13.15
CA HIS A 177 5.40 11.83 13.89
C HIS A 177 4.18 10.97 14.28
N LEU A 178 2.95 11.48 14.18
CA LEU A 178 1.72 10.71 14.39
C LEU A 178 1.03 10.46 13.05
N HIS A 179 0.81 9.17 12.76
CA HIS A 179 0.22 8.69 11.52
C HIS A 179 -1.11 8.01 11.81
N HIS A 180 -2.15 8.42 11.07
CA HIS A 180 -3.45 7.76 11.05
C HIS A 180 -3.46 6.74 9.92
N VAL A 181 -3.34 5.46 10.25
CA VAL A 181 -3.35 4.39 9.27
C VAL A 181 -4.75 3.80 9.18
N ARG A 182 -5.42 3.95 8.03
CA ARG A 182 -6.73 3.34 7.77
C ARG A 182 -6.59 1.86 7.48
N THR A 183 -7.51 1.08 8.02
CA THR A 183 -7.61 -0.36 7.79
C THR A 183 -8.85 -0.68 6.97
N LEU A 184 -8.67 -1.38 5.85
CA LEU A 184 -9.75 -1.75 4.95
C LEU A 184 -9.73 -3.26 4.67
N PRO A 185 -10.60 -4.04 5.31
CA PRO A 185 -10.77 -5.45 5.00
C PRO A 185 -11.26 -5.65 3.57
N LEU A 186 -10.49 -6.37 2.76
CA LEU A 186 -10.82 -6.67 1.36
C LEU A 186 -11.47 -8.04 1.26
N ALA A 187 -12.70 -8.18 1.75
CA ALA A 187 -13.51 -9.41 1.68
C ALA A 187 -12.67 -10.69 1.89
N ASP A 188 -12.48 -11.54 0.88
CA ASP A 188 -11.66 -12.76 0.91
C ASP A 188 -10.21 -12.58 0.42
N LEU A 189 -9.88 -11.42 -0.14
CA LEU A 189 -8.56 -11.10 -0.70
C LEU A 189 -7.51 -10.81 0.37
N GLY A 190 -7.88 -10.10 1.44
CA GLY A 190 -6.90 -9.68 2.44
C GLY A 190 -7.30 -8.46 3.24
N LEU A 191 -6.29 -7.71 3.66
CA LEU A 191 -6.36 -6.42 4.33
C LEU A 191 -5.55 -5.41 3.51
N LEU A 192 -6.12 -4.24 3.23
CA LEU A 192 -5.38 -3.08 2.76
C LEU A 192 -5.24 -2.10 3.93
N THR A 193 -4.07 -1.53 4.11
CA THR A 193 -3.87 -0.35 4.94
C THR A 193 -3.28 0.79 4.13
N TYR A 194 -3.62 2.02 4.49
CA TYR A 194 -3.05 3.20 3.86
C TYR A 194 -2.95 4.39 4.82
N ALA A 195 -2.01 5.28 4.55
CA ALA A 195 -1.83 6.53 5.27
C ALA A 195 -1.36 7.62 4.30
N LEU A 196 -1.68 8.87 4.64
CA LEU A 196 -1.24 10.05 3.93
C LEU A 196 -0.52 11.00 4.88
N SER A 197 0.27 11.93 4.35
CA SER A 197 0.78 13.05 5.15
C SER A 197 -0.36 13.88 5.74
N PRO A 198 -0.13 14.60 6.86
CA PRO A 198 -1.10 15.56 7.39
C PRO A 198 -1.55 16.58 6.33
N ASP A 199 -2.76 17.12 6.52
CA ASP A 199 -3.45 18.03 5.59
C ASP A 199 -3.90 17.42 4.25
N SER A 200 -3.77 16.10 4.09
CA SER A 200 -4.33 15.36 2.95
C SER A 200 -5.83 15.07 3.12
N PRO A 201 -6.57 14.74 2.04
CA PRO A 201 -7.98 14.35 2.13
C PRO A 201 -8.21 13.14 3.04
N ASP A 202 -9.31 13.15 3.79
CA ASP A 202 -9.71 12.03 4.67
C ASP A 202 -10.15 10.79 3.86
N ASP A 203 -10.97 11.01 2.84
CA ASP A 203 -11.45 9.96 1.95
C ASP A 203 -10.72 10.03 0.61
N ILE A 204 -10.17 8.90 0.18
CA ILE A 204 -9.54 8.75 -1.13
C ILE A 204 -10.26 7.68 -1.94
N PRO A 205 -10.46 7.89 -3.25
CA PRO A 205 -11.08 6.89 -4.11
C PRO A 205 -10.27 5.60 -4.14
N LEU A 206 -10.99 4.49 -3.97
CA LEU A 206 -10.48 3.14 -4.14
C LEU A 206 -11.13 2.51 -5.36
N THR A 207 -10.32 2.15 -6.35
CA THR A 207 -10.77 1.64 -7.64
C THR A 207 -10.31 0.22 -7.86
N TRP A 208 -11.25 -0.69 -8.02
CA TRP A 208 -10.97 -2.04 -8.53
C TRP A 208 -10.84 -1.99 -10.04
N VAL A 209 -9.69 -2.42 -10.55
CA VAL A 209 -9.40 -2.48 -11.98
C VAL A 209 -9.59 -3.91 -12.45
N ASP A 210 -10.43 -4.09 -13.46
CA ASP A 210 -10.66 -5.38 -14.09
C ASP A 210 -9.41 -5.77 -14.88
N LEU A 211 -8.91 -6.99 -14.68
CA LEU A 211 -7.72 -7.46 -15.40
C LEU A 211 -7.88 -7.40 -16.93
N SER A 212 -9.10 -7.53 -17.44
CA SER A 212 -9.38 -7.44 -18.88
C SER A 212 -9.16 -6.04 -19.46
N THR A 213 -9.13 -4.99 -18.63
CA THR A 213 -8.86 -3.62 -19.07
C THR A 213 -7.38 -3.27 -19.04
N LEU A 214 -6.52 -4.13 -18.49
CA LEU A 214 -5.08 -3.88 -18.35
C LEU A 214 -4.27 -4.13 -19.63
N GLY A 215 -4.92 -4.53 -20.73
CA GLY A 215 -4.24 -4.84 -21.99
C GLY A 215 -3.33 -6.04 -21.87
N SER A 216 -2.16 -6.01 -22.53
CA SER A 216 -1.17 -7.09 -22.41
C SER A 216 -0.43 -6.99 -21.09
N LEU A 217 -0.59 -8.03 -20.27
CA LEU A 217 0.25 -8.34 -19.11
C LEU A 217 1.59 -8.97 -19.54
#